data_AF-A0A9X6G546-F1
#
_entry.id   AF-A0A9X6G546-F1
#
_cell.length_a   1.000
_cell.length_b   1.000
_cell.length_c   1.000
_cell.angle_alpha   90.00
_cell.angle_beta   90.00
_cell.angle_gamma   90.00
#
_symmetry.space_group_name_H-M   'P 1'
#
loop_
_entity.id
_entity.type
_entity.pdbx_description
1 polymer ?
#
loop_
_entity_poly.entity_id
_entity_poly.type
_entity_poly.pdbx_seq_one_letter_code
_entity_poly.pdbx_strand_id
1 'polypeptide(L)'
;MRKLFNEKRILEKETEEGSLYFILPADAFQKYVGLWGYLIRPGEFHKPVKWVNTYKMHSLDSYVLLNEFNPNEYEYMIFEEFGLAKQLNQILSSHGININNSFEEFLNIAEIPAAAVEEVRDCLIKNECMNVYPEDFPIVDGYEYAYAGEKKKFIVETEDHYDDVTLYDQTHYFSDHYIVESYKKTINGQHTYLYKTHYDEWYQLYSLDTSDKCWVFKEVFEEEFDNLPLSSYEKMITEKREIPQEEINYQLNLKKLHDPNTECDFYYSDKMFALGFLNNGGRINVVNIDGELKRYSEMVFKGEQPFSKWDDLVYVGTAAQKEIQEDFLTEQEMMQFAVYMRNKREKSSLH
;
A
#
# COMPACT_ATOMS: atom_id res chain seq x y z
N MET A 1 -7.11 1.66 -21.48
CA MET A 1 -5.88 2.23 -20.93
C MET A 1 -4.63 1.72 -21.64
N ARG A 2 -4.48 0.42 -21.94
CA ARG A 2 -3.25 -0.15 -22.55
C ARG A 2 -2.64 0.60 -23.76
N LYS A 3 -3.44 1.18 -24.68
CA LYS A 3 -2.90 2.03 -25.77
C LYS A 3 -2.43 3.40 -25.28
N LEU A 4 -3.12 3.99 -24.30
CA LEU A 4 -2.80 5.29 -23.72
C LEU A 4 -1.48 5.23 -22.92
N PHE A 5 -1.24 4.09 -22.27
CA PHE A 5 -0.10 3.85 -21.39
C PHE A 5 0.93 2.84 -21.95
N ASN A 6 0.85 2.54 -23.25
CA ASN A 6 1.84 1.66 -23.87
C ASN A 6 3.24 2.26 -23.70
N GLU A 7 4.20 1.44 -23.25
CA GLU A 7 5.59 1.87 -22.97
C GLU A 7 5.71 2.97 -21.89
N LYS A 8 4.70 3.13 -21.05
CA LYS A 8 4.70 4.07 -19.92
C LYS A 8 4.59 3.32 -18.59
N ARG A 9 5.16 3.90 -17.55
CA ARG A 9 4.91 3.52 -16.16
C ARG A 9 3.90 4.47 -15.54
N ILE A 10 3.11 3.96 -14.62
CA ILE A 10 2.08 4.69 -13.90
C ILE A 10 2.42 4.62 -12.42
N LEU A 11 2.69 5.77 -11.82
CA LEU A 11 3.17 5.87 -10.44
C LEU A 11 2.13 6.59 -9.59
N GLU A 12 1.66 5.97 -8.53
CA GLU A 12 0.65 6.53 -7.65
C GLU A 12 1.27 7.31 -6.50
N LYS A 13 0.65 8.46 -6.21
CA LYS A 13 0.77 9.18 -4.95
C LYS A 13 -0.60 9.26 -4.30
N GLU A 14 -0.75 8.66 -3.12
CA GLU A 14 -1.94 8.87 -2.30
C GLU A 14 -1.93 10.31 -1.74
N THR A 15 -3.10 10.95 -1.74
CA THR A 15 -3.31 12.27 -1.13
C THR A 15 -4.60 12.28 -0.33
N GLU A 16 -4.80 13.30 0.50
CA GLU A 16 -6.07 13.47 1.25
C GLU A 16 -7.30 13.59 0.34
N GLU A 17 -7.11 14.01 -0.92
CA GLU A 17 -8.15 14.18 -1.93
C GLU A 17 -8.29 12.97 -2.87
N GLY A 18 -7.57 11.87 -2.59
CA GLY A 18 -7.53 10.67 -3.43
C GLY A 18 -6.19 10.49 -4.16
N SER A 19 -6.14 9.48 -5.04
CA SER A 19 -4.90 9.08 -5.71
C SER A 19 -4.57 9.94 -6.94
N LEU A 20 -3.30 10.36 -7.03
CA LEU A 20 -2.73 10.99 -8.21
C LEU A 20 -1.79 10.02 -8.92
N TYR A 21 -2.05 9.72 -10.19
CA TYR A 21 -1.23 8.82 -10.98
C TYR A 21 -0.34 9.59 -11.95
N PHE A 22 0.97 9.52 -11.77
CA PHE A 22 1.98 10.10 -12.66
C PHE A 22 2.32 9.12 -13.78
N ILE A 23 2.14 9.54 -15.03
CA ILE A 23 2.42 8.74 -16.21
C ILE A 23 3.68 9.26 -16.89
N LEU A 24 4.67 8.37 -17.01
CA LEU A 24 6.01 8.68 -17.53
C LEU A 24 6.42 7.61 -18.55
N PRO A 25 7.19 7.97 -19.60
CA PRO A 25 7.84 6.97 -20.46
C PRO A 25 8.70 6.01 -19.63
N ALA A 26 8.63 4.71 -19.93
CA ALA A 26 9.37 3.69 -19.18
C ALA A 26 10.90 3.86 -19.29
N ASP A 27 11.40 4.52 -20.34
CA ASP A 27 12.81 4.83 -20.56
C ASP A 27 13.26 6.17 -19.96
N ALA A 28 12.35 6.92 -19.34
CA ALA A 28 12.67 8.22 -18.73
C ALA A 28 13.37 8.10 -17.36
N PHE A 29 13.36 6.91 -16.75
CA PHE A 29 13.85 6.68 -15.40
C PHE A 29 15.37 6.54 -15.33
N GLN A 30 15.94 7.08 -14.26
CA GLN A 30 17.35 6.98 -13.94
C GLN A 30 17.53 6.16 -12.67
N LYS A 31 18.70 5.51 -12.53
CA LYS A 31 19.04 4.75 -11.32
C LYS A 31 19.65 5.67 -10.26
N TYR A 32 19.16 5.54 -9.04
CA TYR A 32 19.66 6.26 -7.87
C TYR A 32 20.15 5.25 -6.82
N VAL A 33 21.20 5.62 -6.10
CA VAL A 33 21.63 4.96 -4.88
C VAL A 33 20.94 5.65 -3.71
N GLY A 34 20.18 4.89 -2.92
CA GLY A 34 19.56 5.38 -1.69
C GLY A 34 20.55 5.38 -0.53
N LEU A 35 20.63 6.49 0.17
CA LEU A 35 21.52 6.74 1.31
C LEU A 35 20.69 6.94 2.57
N TRP A 36 20.58 5.90 3.38
CA TRP A 36 19.72 5.85 4.56
C TRP A 36 20.55 5.45 5.79
N GLY A 37 20.14 5.88 6.98
CA GLY A 37 20.92 5.63 8.18
C GLY A 37 22.13 6.54 8.36
N TYR A 38 23.26 5.91 8.69
CA TYR A 38 24.51 6.54 9.06
C TYR A 38 25.60 6.09 8.10
N LEU A 39 26.08 6.99 7.25
CA LEU A 39 27.14 6.69 6.29
C LEU A 39 28.52 6.84 6.95
N ILE A 40 29.37 5.83 6.73
CA ILE A 40 30.69 5.72 7.35
C ILE A 40 31.74 5.87 6.28
N ARG A 41 32.64 6.84 6.41
CA ARG A 41 33.76 7.00 5.47
C ARG A 41 34.89 6.01 5.78
N PRO A 42 35.77 5.69 4.79
CA PRO A 42 36.91 4.81 4.99
C PRO A 42 37.74 5.18 6.22
N GLY A 43 37.88 4.21 7.14
CA GLY A 43 38.66 4.40 8.36
C GLY A 43 38.00 5.26 9.44
N GLU A 44 36.74 5.67 9.29
CA GLU A 44 36.01 6.47 10.31
C GLU A 44 35.06 5.63 11.17
N PHE A 45 34.96 4.32 10.95
CA PHE A 45 34.08 3.42 11.72
C PHE A 45 34.27 3.56 13.24
N HIS A 46 35.51 3.64 13.71
CA HIS A 46 35.82 3.77 15.14
C HIS A 46 35.43 5.13 15.76
N LYS A 47 34.84 6.06 15.01
CA LYS A 47 34.48 7.42 15.45
C LYS A 47 33.01 7.72 15.17
N PRO A 48 32.06 7.22 15.99
CA PRO A 48 30.62 7.45 15.82
C PRO A 48 30.22 8.91 15.60
N VAL A 49 30.90 9.85 16.30
CA VAL A 49 30.67 11.30 16.13
C VAL A 49 30.89 11.84 14.72
N LYS A 50 31.61 11.09 13.87
CA LYS A 50 31.86 11.46 12.48
C LYS A 50 30.90 10.83 11.49
N TRP A 51 30.06 9.90 11.94
CA TRP A 51 29.14 9.19 11.06
C TRP A 51 28.11 10.18 10.49
N VAL A 52 27.88 10.13 9.18
CA VAL A 52 27.01 11.07 8.50
C VAL A 52 25.57 10.61 8.67
N ASN A 53 24.80 11.32 9.49
CA ASN A 53 23.39 11.04 9.72
C ASN A 53 22.54 11.54 8.54
N THR A 54 22.05 10.61 7.70
CA THR A 54 21.20 10.95 6.56
C THR A 54 19.75 11.22 6.93
N TYR A 55 19.29 10.78 8.11
CA TYR A 55 17.95 11.14 8.63
C TYR A 55 17.78 12.64 8.91
N LYS A 56 18.87 13.40 8.97
CA LYS A 56 18.86 14.88 9.09
C LYS A 56 18.94 15.58 7.73
N MET A 57 19.11 14.84 6.65
CA MET A 57 19.12 15.38 5.29
C MET A 57 17.69 15.54 4.77
N HIS A 58 17.52 16.38 3.76
CA HIS A 58 16.28 16.40 3.01
C HIS A 58 16.12 15.07 2.26
N SER A 59 14.94 14.46 2.24
CA SER A 59 14.69 13.12 1.66
C SER A 59 15.05 13.00 0.18
N LEU A 60 15.09 14.09 -0.59
CA LEU A 60 15.56 14.04 -1.98
C LEU A 60 17.09 14.04 -2.14
N ASP A 61 17.82 14.48 -1.10
CA ASP A 61 19.29 14.54 -1.10
C ASP A 61 19.90 13.19 -0.68
N SER A 62 19.13 12.33 0.00
CA SER A 62 19.51 10.95 0.29
C SER A 62 19.50 10.04 -0.95
N TYR A 63 19.06 10.51 -2.12
CA TYR A 63 19.10 9.74 -3.36
C TYR A 63 20.08 10.37 -4.36
N VAL A 64 21.22 9.71 -4.57
CA VAL A 64 22.28 10.17 -5.46
C VAL A 64 22.23 9.40 -6.77
N LEU A 65 22.43 10.07 -7.89
CA LEU A 65 22.47 9.40 -9.19
C LEU A 65 23.56 8.33 -9.23
N LEU A 66 23.23 7.12 -9.69
CA LEU A 66 24.15 5.98 -9.67
C LEU A 66 25.45 6.25 -10.44
N ASN A 67 25.40 7.03 -11.52
CA ASN A 67 26.58 7.41 -12.31
C ASN A 67 27.39 8.56 -11.69
N GLU A 68 26.84 9.27 -10.70
CA GLU A 68 27.50 10.34 -9.95
C GLU A 68 27.97 9.88 -8.57
N PHE A 69 27.41 8.77 -8.06
CA PHE A 69 27.79 8.20 -6.77
C PHE A 69 29.22 7.65 -6.80
N ASN A 70 30.07 8.17 -5.91
CA ASN A 70 31.43 7.66 -5.73
C ASN A 70 31.45 6.62 -4.60
N PRO A 71 31.57 5.32 -4.90
CA PRO A 71 31.52 4.28 -3.88
C PRO A 71 32.74 4.26 -2.95
N ASN A 72 33.81 4.98 -3.28
CA ASN A 72 34.97 5.09 -2.41
C ASN A 72 34.78 6.14 -1.31
N GLU A 73 33.70 6.92 -1.35
CA GLU A 73 33.41 7.92 -0.32
C GLU A 73 32.93 7.27 0.98
N TYR A 74 32.23 6.13 0.89
CA TYR A 74 31.62 5.45 2.02
C TYR A 74 32.00 3.97 2.04
N GLU A 75 32.40 3.47 3.20
CA GLU A 75 32.76 2.07 3.46
C GLU A 75 31.55 1.27 3.95
N TYR A 76 30.71 1.88 4.79
CA TYR A 76 29.54 1.24 5.38
C TYR A 76 28.36 2.20 5.42
N MET A 77 27.18 1.60 5.52
CA MET A 77 25.94 2.28 5.86
C MET A 77 25.29 1.52 7.01
N ILE A 78 25.03 2.20 8.12
CA ILE A 78 24.52 1.59 9.35
C ILE A 78 23.14 2.14 9.66
N PHE A 79 22.23 1.30 10.10
CA PHE A 79 20.90 1.72 10.54
C PHE A 79 20.62 1.32 11.98
N GLU A 80 19.67 2.00 12.61
CA GLU A 80 19.28 1.73 13.98
C GLU A 80 18.12 0.73 14.00
N GLU A 81 18.33 -0.42 14.66
CA GLU A 81 17.30 -1.43 14.88
C GLU A 81 16.88 -1.53 16.35
N PHE A 82 15.70 -2.12 16.57
CA PHE A 82 15.15 -2.29 17.90
C PHE A 82 16.11 -3.10 18.81
N GLY A 83 16.55 -2.47 19.90
CA GLY A 83 17.41 -3.11 20.89
C GLY A 83 18.91 -3.06 20.58
N LEU A 84 19.33 -2.54 19.43
CA LEU A 84 20.75 -2.38 19.07
C LEU A 84 21.49 -1.53 20.11
N ALA A 85 20.92 -0.39 20.51
CA ALA A 85 21.52 0.51 21.49
C ALA A 85 21.80 -0.16 22.84
N LYS A 86 20.96 -1.11 23.26
CA LYS A 86 21.18 -1.90 24.48
C LYS A 86 22.38 -2.83 24.35
N GLN A 87 22.52 -3.50 23.21
CA GLN A 87 23.65 -4.40 22.94
C GLN A 87 24.96 -3.61 22.86
N LEU A 88 24.96 -2.48 22.15
CA LEU A 88 26.10 -1.57 22.10
C LEU A 88 26.48 -1.06 23.50
N ASN A 89 25.50 -0.72 24.33
CA ASN A 89 25.75 -0.29 25.70
C ASN A 89 26.42 -1.38 26.56
N GLN A 90 26.03 -2.65 26.38
CA GLN A 90 26.64 -3.76 27.09
C GLN A 90 28.12 -3.94 26.71
N ILE A 91 28.42 -3.89 25.41
CA ILE A 91 29.80 -3.97 24.89
C ILE A 91 30.62 -2.80 25.44
N LEU A 92 30.14 -1.57 25.27
CA LEU A 92 30.88 -0.38 25.67
C LEU A 92 31.07 -0.26 27.19
N SER A 93 30.11 -0.76 27.98
CA SER A 93 30.18 -0.74 29.45
C SER A 93 31.36 -1.56 29.99
N SER A 94 31.73 -2.69 29.36
CA SER A 94 32.94 -3.43 29.74
C SER A 94 34.24 -2.68 29.46
N HIS A 95 34.16 -1.61 28.67
CA HIS A 95 35.28 -0.71 28.37
C HIS A 95 35.13 0.68 29.03
N GLY A 96 34.23 0.82 30.00
CA GLY A 96 34.08 2.03 30.81
C GLY A 96 33.30 3.17 30.13
N ILE A 97 32.58 2.88 29.05
CA ILE A 97 31.70 3.84 28.36
C ILE A 97 30.26 3.41 28.55
N ASN A 98 29.41 4.31 29.04
CA ASN A 98 27.97 4.08 29.17
C ASN A 98 27.23 5.05 28.26
N ILE A 99 26.36 4.52 27.40
CA ILE A 99 25.51 5.27 26.47
C ILE A 99 24.04 5.22 26.86
N ASN A 100 23.72 4.76 28.09
CA ASN A 100 22.37 4.69 28.65
C ASN A 100 21.34 3.96 27.76
N ASN A 101 21.79 2.99 26.97
CA ASN A 101 20.99 2.30 25.93
C ASN A 101 20.39 3.25 24.87
N SER A 102 21.03 4.37 24.58
CA SER A 102 20.64 5.35 23.57
C SER A 102 21.60 5.32 22.38
N PHE A 103 21.06 5.14 21.18
CA PHE A 103 21.86 5.21 19.96
C PHE A 103 22.35 6.65 19.70
N GLU A 104 21.56 7.67 20.07
CA GLU A 104 21.98 9.06 20.00
C GLU A 104 23.20 9.34 20.90
N GLU A 105 23.25 8.75 22.10
CA GLU A 105 24.43 8.85 22.96
C GLU A 105 25.65 8.12 22.36
N PHE A 106 25.43 6.96 21.72
CA PHE A 106 26.49 6.25 20.99
C PHE A 106 27.11 7.12 19.89
N LEU A 107 26.29 7.81 19.11
CA LEU A 107 26.74 8.71 18.05
C LEU A 107 27.52 9.92 18.59
N ASN A 108 27.45 10.23 19.88
CA ASN A 108 28.24 11.31 20.49
C ASN A 108 29.62 10.83 21.00
N ILE A 109 29.93 9.53 20.89
CA ILE A 109 31.23 9.00 21.27
C ILE A 109 32.30 9.49 20.30
N ALA A 110 33.33 10.14 20.85
CA ALA A 110 34.47 10.62 20.08
C ALA A 110 35.24 9.48 19.40
N GLU A 111 35.47 8.38 20.13
CA GLU A 111 36.19 7.22 19.64
C GLU A 111 35.79 5.94 20.41
N ILE A 112 35.48 4.87 19.68
CA ILE A 112 35.26 3.54 20.24
C ILE A 112 36.61 2.99 20.71
N PRO A 113 36.70 2.42 21.93
CA PRO A 113 37.95 1.82 22.41
C PRO A 113 38.46 0.76 21.42
N ALA A 114 39.75 0.78 21.10
CA ALA A 114 40.34 -0.11 20.08
C ALA A 114 40.06 -1.61 20.36
N ALA A 115 39.99 -2.00 21.63
CA ALA A 115 39.66 -3.36 22.04
C ALA A 115 38.20 -3.75 21.77
N ALA A 116 37.29 -2.79 21.62
CA ALA A 116 35.85 -2.98 21.42
C ALA A 116 35.40 -2.81 19.96
N VAL A 117 36.27 -2.30 19.07
CA VAL A 117 35.89 -1.97 17.68
C VAL A 117 35.35 -3.19 16.93
N GLU A 118 36.02 -4.33 17.04
CA GLU A 118 35.57 -5.57 16.39
C GLU A 118 34.28 -6.10 17.02
N GLU A 119 34.12 -6.02 18.34
CA GLU A 119 32.87 -6.45 19.01
C GLU A 119 31.67 -5.59 18.59
N VAL A 120 31.86 -4.28 18.44
CA VAL A 120 30.83 -3.37 17.92
C VAL A 120 30.49 -3.70 16.46
N ARG A 121 31.50 -3.97 15.63
CA ARG A 121 31.31 -4.37 14.23
C ARG A 121 30.52 -5.68 14.11
N ASP A 122 30.93 -6.71 14.86
CA ASP A 122 30.26 -8.01 14.88
C ASP A 122 28.82 -7.89 15.38
N CYS A 123 28.57 -7.02 16.36
CA CYS A 123 27.23 -6.71 16.84
C CYS A 123 26.36 -6.14 15.71
N LEU A 124 26.87 -5.15 14.96
CA LEU A 124 26.12 -4.54 13.86
C LEU A 124 25.83 -5.55 12.73
N ILE A 125 26.82 -6.36 12.33
CA ILE A 125 26.65 -7.42 11.32
C ILE A 125 25.60 -8.45 11.78
N LYS A 126 25.68 -8.91 13.03
CA LYS A 126 24.78 -9.94 13.57
C LYS A 126 23.33 -9.48 13.63
N ASN A 127 23.10 -8.19 13.87
CA ASN A 127 21.76 -7.60 13.88
C ASN A 127 21.34 -7.12 12.48
N GLU A 128 22.11 -7.45 11.44
CA GLU A 128 21.87 -7.04 10.05
C GLU A 128 21.89 -5.52 9.84
N CYS A 129 22.40 -4.75 10.80
CA CYS A 129 22.39 -3.28 10.81
C CYS A 129 23.53 -2.61 10.01
N MET A 130 24.26 -3.36 9.18
CA MET A 130 25.45 -2.83 8.48
C MET A 130 25.49 -3.33 7.04
N ASN A 131 25.38 -2.38 6.12
CA ASN A 131 25.37 -2.59 4.69
C ASN A 131 26.72 -2.17 4.08
N VAL A 132 27.13 -2.91 3.04
CA VAL A 132 28.33 -2.64 2.23
C VAL A 132 27.92 -2.37 0.79
N TYR A 133 28.58 -1.41 0.14
CA TYR A 133 28.36 -1.12 -1.27
C TYR A 133 29.25 -2.03 -2.15
N PRO A 134 28.78 -2.48 -3.34
CA PRO A 134 27.44 -2.27 -3.94
C PRO A 134 26.37 -3.26 -3.50
N GLU A 135 26.73 -4.30 -2.75
CA GLU A 135 25.87 -5.47 -2.54
C GLU A 135 24.58 -5.13 -1.77
N ASP A 136 24.67 -4.25 -0.77
CA ASP A 136 23.60 -4.01 0.19
C ASP A 136 23.01 -2.58 0.09
N PHE A 137 23.53 -1.75 -0.82
CA PHE A 137 23.01 -0.39 -1.01
C PHE A 137 21.79 -0.43 -1.93
N PRO A 138 20.67 0.22 -1.57
CA PRO A 138 19.48 0.20 -2.40
C PRO A 138 19.70 0.97 -3.69
N ILE A 139 19.40 0.33 -4.81
CA ILE A 139 19.41 0.94 -6.14
C ILE A 139 17.97 1.00 -6.65
N VAL A 140 17.43 2.20 -6.73
CA VAL A 140 16.02 2.47 -7.06
C VAL A 140 15.89 3.24 -8.38
N ASP A 141 14.72 3.17 -8.99
CA ASP A 141 14.38 4.04 -10.11
C ASP A 141 13.92 5.41 -9.60
N GLY A 142 14.24 6.47 -10.32
CA GLY A 142 13.75 7.81 -10.04
C GLY A 142 13.63 8.67 -11.29
N TYR A 143 12.94 9.79 -11.13
CA TYR A 143 12.73 10.77 -12.20
C TYR A 143 12.83 12.19 -11.65
N GLU A 144 13.55 13.05 -12.38
CA GLU A 144 13.65 14.47 -12.07
C GLU A 144 12.81 15.29 -13.05
N TYR A 145 12.08 16.26 -12.50
CA TYR A 145 11.21 17.14 -13.27
C TYR A 145 11.30 18.57 -12.75
N ALA A 146 10.83 19.52 -13.56
CA ALA A 146 10.77 20.92 -13.18
C ALA A 146 9.31 21.34 -12.95
N TYR A 147 9.00 21.83 -11.76
CA TYR A 147 7.67 22.33 -11.43
C TYR A 147 7.78 23.69 -10.75
N ALA A 148 7.04 24.67 -11.29
CA ALA A 148 7.08 26.06 -10.83
C ALA A 148 8.50 26.68 -10.77
N GLY A 149 9.43 26.22 -11.63
CA GLY A 149 10.82 26.69 -11.65
C GLY A 149 11.75 26.01 -10.65
N GLU A 150 11.24 25.09 -9.83
CA GLU A 150 12.03 24.27 -8.91
C GLU A 150 12.27 22.88 -9.50
N LYS A 151 13.49 22.37 -9.30
CA LYS A 151 13.82 20.97 -9.60
C LYS A 151 13.20 20.10 -8.51
N LYS A 152 12.40 19.13 -8.93
CA LYS A 152 11.76 18.13 -8.10
C LYS A 152 12.21 16.75 -8.55
N LYS A 153 12.06 15.76 -7.67
CA LYS A 153 12.44 14.37 -7.92
C LYS A 153 11.39 13.45 -7.32
N PHE A 154 11.10 12.36 -8.02
CA PHE A 154 10.34 11.23 -7.49
C PHE A 154 11.25 10.01 -7.43
N ILE A 155 11.05 9.19 -6.41
CA ILE A 155 11.65 7.86 -6.30
C ILE A 155 10.52 6.85 -6.44
N VAL A 156 10.76 5.78 -7.20
CA VAL A 156 9.78 4.70 -7.35
C VAL A 156 9.98 3.71 -6.23
N GLU A 157 8.90 3.32 -5.58
CA GLU A 157 8.93 2.34 -4.50
C GLU A 157 9.51 1.01 -4.96
N THR A 158 10.29 0.43 -4.06
CA THR A 158 10.61 -0.99 -4.07
C THR A 158 10.18 -1.52 -2.72
N GLU A 159 9.66 -2.76 -2.65
CA GLU A 159 9.06 -3.39 -1.45
C GLU A 159 9.88 -3.25 -0.15
N ASP A 160 11.18 -2.94 -0.27
CA ASP A 160 12.14 -2.84 0.83
C ASP A 160 12.36 -1.40 1.38
N HIS A 161 11.81 -0.33 0.77
CA HIS A 161 12.17 1.06 1.16
C HIS A 161 11.00 2.06 1.06
N TYR A 162 10.58 2.61 2.20
CA TYR A 162 9.50 3.59 2.32
C TYR A 162 10.03 4.99 2.71
N ASP A 163 9.58 6.04 2.00
CA ASP A 163 9.83 7.45 2.32
C ASP A 163 8.68 8.32 1.77
N ASP A 164 8.45 9.53 2.31
CA ASP A 164 7.34 10.44 1.95
C ASP A 164 7.39 10.95 0.49
N VAL A 165 8.47 10.64 -0.23
CA VAL A 165 8.74 11.02 -1.62
C VAL A 165 8.59 9.86 -2.60
N THR A 166 8.22 8.68 -2.09
CA THR A 166 8.12 7.44 -2.84
C THR A 166 6.76 7.34 -3.54
N LEU A 167 6.75 6.81 -4.77
CA LEU A 167 5.54 6.56 -5.55
C LEU A 167 5.38 5.06 -5.83
N TYR A 168 4.15 4.55 -5.72
CA TYR A 168 3.84 3.14 -5.96
C TYR A 168 3.68 2.85 -7.45
N ASP A 169 4.30 1.78 -7.96
CA ASP A 169 4.09 1.38 -9.36
C ASP A 169 2.73 0.68 -9.54
N GLN A 170 1.78 1.41 -10.14
CA GLN A 170 0.43 0.94 -10.46
C GLN A 170 0.26 0.59 -11.95
N THR A 171 1.36 0.36 -12.69
CA THR A 171 1.29 0.09 -14.13
C THR A 171 0.41 -1.13 -14.45
N HIS A 172 0.42 -2.14 -13.57
CA HIS A 172 -0.39 -3.35 -13.72
C HIS A 172 -1.88 -3.13 -13.43
N TYR A 173 -2.22 -2.24 -12.48
CA TYR A 173 -3.59 -1.95 -12.10
C TYR A 173 -4.44 -1.49 -13.30
N PHE A 174 -3.88 -0.65 -14.16
CA PHE A 174 -4.59 -0.13 -15.33
C PHE A 174 -4.57 -1.05 -16.56
N SER A 175 -4.07 -2.28 -16.44
CA SER A 175 -3.86 -3.16 -17.59
C SER A 175 -5.15 -3.72 -18.20
N ASP A 176 -6.17 -3.93 -17.37
CA ASP A 176 -7.51 -4.41 -17.72
C ASP A 176 -8.52 -3.27 -17.96
N HIS A 177 -8.18 -2.04 -17.59
CA HIS A 177 -9.07 -0.89 -17.76
C HIS A 177 -9.23 -0.49 -19.24
N TYR A 178 -10.47 -0.40 -19.73
CA TYR A 178 -10.81 0.09 -21.07
C TYR A 178 -11.44 1.47 -21.04
N ILE A 179 -11.03 2.33 -21.98
CA ILE A 179 -11.61 3.66 -22.17
C ILE A 179 -12.81 3.50 -23.09
N VAL A 180 -13.99 3.93 -22.62
CA VAL A 180 -15.25 3.88 -23.39
C VAL A 180 -15.66 5.26 -23.89
N GLU A 181 -15.26 6.32 -23.21
CA GLU A 181 -15.45 7.70 -23.67
C GLU A 181 -14.19 8.53 -23.47
N SER A 182 -14.00 9.52 -24.35
CA SER A 182 -12.85 10.42 -24.32
C SER A 182 -13.31 11.83 -24.70
N TYR A 183 -12.79 12.80 -23.96
CA TYR A 183 -13.17 14.20 -24.08
C TYR A 183 -11.89 15.05 -24.01
N LYS A 184 -11.85 16.15 -24.78
CA LYS A 184 -10.70 17.07 -24.82
C LYS A 184 -11.15 18.50 -24.56
N LYS A 185 -10.36 19.23 -23.78
CA LYS A 185 -10.49 20.67 -23.59
C LYS A 185 -9.14 21.34 -23.85
N THR A 186 -9.18 22.50 -24.50
CA THR A 186 -7.97 23.29 -24.77
C THR A 186 -8.17 24.69 -24.20
N ILE A 187 -7.28 25.10 -23.30
CA ILE A 187 -7.28 26.45 -22.71
C ILE A 187 -5.86 27.01 -22.87
N ASN A 188 -5.72 28.17 -23.49
CA ASN A 188 -4.42 28.85 -23.66
C ASN A 188 -3.31 27.94 -24.26
N GLY A 189 -3.69 27.02 -25.16
CA GLY A 189 -2.77 26.06 -25.79
C GLY A 189 -2.45 24.82 -24.95
N GLN A 190 -2.87 24.75 -23.70
CA GLN A 190 -2.74 23.56 -22.86
C GLN A 190 -3.93 22.63 -23.08
N HIS A 191 -3.65 21.32 -23.06
CA HIS A 191 -4.65 20.28 -23.28
C HIS A 191 -4.96 19.53 -21.97
N THR A 192 -6.24 19.42 -21.68
CA THR A 192 -6.77 18.55 -20.63
C THR A 192 -7.70 17.53 -21.27
N TYR A 193 -7.56 16.27 -20.89
CA TYR A 193 -8.43 15.20 -21.35
C TYR A 193 -9.25 14.67 -20.19
N LEU A 194 -10.43 14.15 -20.49
CA LEU A 194 -11.26 13.42 -19.56
C LEU A 194 -11.63 12.09 -20.19
N TYR A 195 -11.43 11.01 -19.45
CA TYR A 195 -11.66 9.65 -19.89
C TYR A 195 -12.66 8.97 -18.98
N LYS A 196 -13.56 8.21 -19.60
CA LYS A 196 -14.47 7.32 -18.89
C LYS A 196 -14.02 5.89 -19.11
N THR A 197 -13.92 5.10 -18.04
CA THR A 197 -13.62 3.68 -18.14
C THR A 197 -14.90 2.85 -18.28
N HIS A 198 -14.74 1.61 -18.72
CA HIS A 198 -15.84 0.65 -18.74
C HIS A 198 -16.37 0.31 -17.33
N TYR A 199 -15.62 0.57 -16.27
CA TYR A 199 -16.06 0.44 -14.87
C TYR A 199 -16.90 1.64 -14.39
N ASP A 200 -17.22 2.59 -15.28
CA ASP A 200 -17.93 3.85 -14.97
C ASP A 200 -17.10 4.85 -14.17
N GLU A 201 -15.79 4.60 -14.03
CA GLU A 201 -14.84 5.52 -13.40
C GLU A 201 -14.45 6.63 -14.37
N TRP A 202 -14.10 7.78 -13.81
CA TRP A 202 -13.69 8.93 -14.57
C TRP A 202 -12.30 9.40 -14.17
N TYR A 203 -11.53 9.80 -15.17
CA TYR A 203 -10.17 10.27 -14.96
C TYR A 203 -9.86 11.50 -15.80
N GLN A 204 -9.23 12.48 -15.18
CA GLN A 204 -8.69 13.66 -15.83
C GLN A 204 -7.19 13.45 -16.12
N LEU A 205 -6.76 13.73 -17.35
CA LEU A 205 -5.36 13.68 -17.77
C LEU A 205 -4.86 15.08 -18.16
N TYR A 206 -3.77 15.54 -17.56
CA TYR A 206 -3.14 16.82 -17.89
C TYR A 206 -1.62 16.77 -17.72
N SER A 207 -0.90 17.66 -18.41
CA SER A 207 0.56 17.77 -18.30
C SER A 207 0.95 18.37 -16.94
N LEU A 208 1.87 17.74 -16.21
CA LEU A 208 2.40 18.28 -14.95
C LEU A 208 3.33 19.47 -15.19
N ASP A 209 4.11 19.40 -16.26
CA ASP A 209 5.13 20.37 -16.61
C ASP A 209 5.09 20.74 -18.10
N THR A 210 6.01 21.60 -18.52
CA THR A 210 6.13 22.06 -19.91
C THR A 210 6.91 21.08 -20.80
N SER A 211 7.39 19.96 -20.25
CA SER A 211 8.22 19.00 -20.99
C SER A 211 7.40 18.00 -21.81
N ASP A 212 6.08 17.93 -21.57
CA ASP A 212 5.14 16.93 -22.09
C ASP A 212 5.52 15.48 -21.76
N LYS A 213 6.50 15.26 -20.87
CA LYS A 213 6.97 13.91 -20.49
C LYS A 213 6.29 13.38 -19.24
N CYS A 214 5.86 14.26 -18.34
CA CYS A 214 5.15 13.89 -17.13
C CYS A 214 3.69 14.32 -17.20
N TRP A 215 2.79 13.35 -17.18
CA TRP A 215 1.35 13.59 -17.17
C TRP A 215 0.77 13.15 -15.83
N VAL A 216 -0.21 13.89 -15.33
CA VAL A 216 -1.00 13.48 -14.17
C VAL A 216 -2.33 12.94 -14.66
N PHE A 217 -2.70 11.79 -14.14
CA PHE A 217 -3.97 11.11 -14.30
C PHE A 217 -4.64 11.06 -12.94
N LYS A 218 -5.67 11.89 -12.77
CA LYS A 218 -6.39 12.07 -11.51
C LYS A 218 -7.76 11.42 -11.63
N GLU A 219 -8.15 10.64 -10.63
CA GLU A 219 -9.53 10.14 -10.53
C GLU A 219 -10.51 11.30 -10.26
N VAL A 220 -11.67 11.25 -10.90
CA VAL A 220 -12.71 12.28 -10.78
C VAL A 220 -13.95 11.65 -10.18
N PHE A 221 -14.28 12.04 -8.96
CA PHE A 221 -15.47 11.55 -8.27
C PHE A 221 -16.74 12.25 -8.76
N GLU A 222 -17.90 11.63 -8.53
CA GLU A 222 -19.19 12.13 -9.00
C GLU A 222 -19.46 13.59 -8.55
N GLU A 223 -19.06 13.92 -7.32
CA GLU A 223 -19.19 15.26 -6.75
C GLU A 223 -18.32 16.33 -7.41
N GLU A 224 -17.25 15.95 -8.11
CA GLU A 224 -16.36 16.89 -8.82
C GLU A 224 -16.91 17.28 -10.20
N PHE A 225 -17.92 16.59 -10.72
CA PHE A 225 -18.49 16.87 -12.05
C PHE A 225 -19.15 18.24 -12.17
N ASP A 226 -19.64 18.79 -11.07
CA ASP A 226 -20.17 20.17 -11.05
C ASP A 226 -19.10 21.19 -11.43
N ASN A 227 -17.83 20.92 -11.08
CA ASN A 227 -16.68 21.76 -11.42
C ASN A 227 -16.06 21.39 -12.78
N LEU A 228 -16.41 20.24 -13.34
CA LEU A 228 -15.89 19.70 -14.61
C LEU A 228 -17.03 19.43 -15.61
N PRO A 229 -17.80 20.46 -16.03
CA PRO A 229 -18.95 20.25 -16.88
C PRO A 229 -18.52 19.68 -18.24
N LEU A 230 -19.03 18.49 -18.57
CA LEU A 230 -18.75 17.78 -19.83
C LEU A 230 -19.07 18.64 -21.07
N SER A 231 -20.03 19.55 -20.97
CA SER A 231 -20.37 20.50 -22.03
C SER A 231 -19.23 21.45 -22.40
N SER A 232 -18.24 21.63 -21.52
CA SER A 232 -17.04 22.42 -21.78
C SER A 232 -15.93 21.65 -22.50
N TYR A 233 -16.14 20.37 -22.78
CA TYR A 233 -15.21 19.50 -23.49
C TYR A 233 -15.75 19.09 -24.87
N GLU A 234 -14.86 18.91 -25.82
CA GLU A 234 -15.15 18.29 -27.11
C GLU A 234 -15.09 16.76 -26.97
N LYS A 235 -16.18 16.07 -27.33
CA LYS A 235 -16.20 14.59 -27.35
C LYS A 235 -15.34 14.08 -28.50
N MET A 236 -14.35 13.24 -28.17
CA MET A 236 -13.46 12.63 -29.13
C MET A 236 -14.03 11.30 -29.64
N ILE A 237 -13.51 10.83 -30.78
CA ILE A 237 -13.79 9.48 -31.27
C ILE A 237 -13.00 8.49 -30.42
N THR A 238 -13.70 7.66 -29.65
CA THR A 238 -13.11 6.53 -28.92
C THR A 238 -13.32 5.25 -29.73
N GLU A 239 -12.25 4.49 -29.93
CA GLU A 239 -12.32 3.19 -30.60
C GLU A 239 -13.20 2.24 -29.79
N LYS A 240 -14.24 1.68 -30.43
CA LYS A 240 -15.11 0.70 -29.78
C LYS A 240 -14.35 -0.59 -29.53
N ARG A 241 -14.49 -1.13 -28.34
CA ARG A 241 -13.93 -2.42 -27.95
C ARG A 241 -15.02 -3.27 -27.30
N GLU A 242 -15.03 -4.56 -27.61
CA GLU A 242 -15.83 -5.53 -26.88
C GLU A 242 -15.15 -5.81 -25.54
N ILE A 243 -15.89 -5.57 -24.45
CA ILE A 243 -15.47 -5.89 -23.10
C ILE A 243 -15.71 -7.40 -22.88
N PRO A 244 -14.75 -8.17 -22.34
CA PRO A 244 -14.96 -9.58 -22.03
C PRO A 244 -16.21 -9.81 -21.17
N GLN A 245 -16.97 -10.85 -21.48
CA GLN A 245 -18.22 -11.16 -20.77
C GLN A 245 -18.00 -11.40 -19.27
N GLU A 246 -16.85 -11.95 -18.89
CA GLU A 246 -16.45 -12.19 -17.50
C GLU A 246 -16.33 -10.88 -16.70
N GLU A 247 -15.74 -9.83 -17.28
CA GLU A 247 -15.62 -8.51 -16.67
C GLU A 247 -16.99 -7.80 -16.58
N ILE A 248 -17.83 -7.94 -17.60
CA ILE A 248 -19.22 -7.45 -17.57
C ILE A 248 -19.99 -8.13 -16.43
N ASN A 249 -19.83 -9.44 -16.27
CA ASN A 249 -20.47 -10.19 -15.19
C ASN A 249 -19.96 -9.76 -13.81
N TYR A 250 -18.64 -9.50 -13.67
CA TYR A 250 -18.06 -8.96 -12.45
C TYR A 250 -18.67 -7.60 -12.08
N GLN A 251 -18.77 -6.67 -13.03
CA GLN A 251 -19.43 -5.38 -12.79
C GLN A 251 -20.90 -5.51 -12.40
N LEU A 252 -21.63 -6.41 -13.07
CA LEU A 252 -23.02 -6.69 -12.72
C LEU A 252 -23.13 -7.27 -11.30
N ASN A 253 -22.18 -8.11 -10.90
CA ASN A 253 -22.14 -8.67 -9.55
C ASN A 253 -21.73 -7.63 -8.49
N LEU A 254 -20.79 -6.72 -8.78
CA LEU A 254 -20.50 -5.57 -7.91
C LEU A 254 -21.72 -4.67 -7.73
N LYS A 255 -22.43 -4.35 -8.83
CA LYS A 255 -23.67 -3.58 -8.77
C LYS A 255 -24.73 -4.28 -7.92
N LYS A 256 -24.87 -5.60 -8.05
CA LYS A 256 -25.75 -6.40 -7.17
C LYS A 256 -25.30 -6.32 -5.72
N LEU A 257 -24.00 -6.41 -5.44
CA LEU A 257 -23.45 -6.34 -4.08
C LEU A 257 -23.82 -5.03 -3.39
N HIS A 258 -23.80 -3.91 -4.11
CA HIS A 258 -24.13 -2.60 -3.57
C HIS A 258 -25.62 -2.23 -3.68
N ASP A 259 -26.44 -3.02 -4.37
CA ASP A 259 -27.89 -2.77 -4.44
C ASP A 259 -28.60 -3.32 -3.18
N PRO A 260 -29.21 -2.45 -2.36
CA PRO A 260 -29.90 -2.85 -1.13
C PRO A 260 -31.11 -3.77 -1.36
N ASN A 261 -31.66 -3.80 -2.58
CA ASN A 261 -32.81 -4.64 -2.93
C ASN A 261 -32.42 -5.99 -3.55
N THR A 262 -31.14 -6.25 -3.76
CA THR A 262 -30.68 -7.57 -4.23
C THR A 262 -31.07 -8.64 -3.22
N GLU A 263 -31.75 -9.69 -3.70
CA GLU A 263 -32.05 -10.86 -2.88
C GLU A 263 -30.82 -11.77 -2.74
N CYS A 264 -30.54 -12.16 -1.51
CA CYS A 264 -29.46 -13.08 -1.15
C CYS A 264 -30.01 -14.28 -0.39
N ASP A 265 -29.34 -15.42 -0.56
CA ASP A 265 -29.54 -16.63 0.24
C ASP A 265 -28.55 -16.62 1.40
N PHE A 266 -29.06 -16.81 2.62
CA PHE A 266 -28.29 -16.77 3.85
C PHE A 266 -28.11 -18.16 4.42
N TYR A 267 -26.89 -18.45 4.89
CA TYR A 267 -26.51 -19.73 5.46
C TYR A 267 -25.86 -19.53 6.83
N TYR A 268 -25.97 -20.53 7.70
CA TYR A 268 -25.41 -20.53 9.05
C TYR A 268 -24.61 -21.79 9.31
N SER A 269 -23.41 -21.63 9.86
CA SER A 269 -22.57 -22.69 10.40
C SER A 269 -22.09 -22.23 11.78
N ASP A 270 -22.19 -23.11 12.77
CA ASP A 270 -21.71 -22.81 14.12
C ASP A 270 -20.18 -22.59 14.11
N LYS A 271 -19.46 -23.37 13.29
CA LYS A 271 -17.99 -23.27 13.14
C LYS A 271 -17.58 -21.94 12.51
N MET A 272 -18.24 -21.53 11.44
CA MET A 272 -17.95 -20.24 10.79
C MET A 272 -18.34 -19.06 11.66
N PHE A 273 -19.51 -19.14 12.32
CA PHE A 273 -19.98 -18.09 13.20
C PHE A 273 -19.00 -17.87 14.38
N ALA A 274 -18.47 -18.95 14.97
CA ALA A 274 -17.45 -18.89 16.01
C ALA A 274 -16.20 -18.11 15.56
N LEU A 275 -15.68 -18.44 14.37
CA LEU A 275 -14.50 -17.77 13.81
C LEU A 275 -14.76 -16.28 13.55
N GLY A 276 -15.96 -15.95 13.05
CA GLY A 276 -16.35 -14.58 12.72
C GLY A 276 -16.29 -13.66 13.93
N PHE A 277 -17.04 -13.96 15.00
CA PHE A 277 -17.11 -13.04 16.14
C PHE A 277 -15.82 -13.02 16.98
N LEU A 278 -15.03 -14.10 16.99
CA LEU A 278 -13.72 -14.12 17.67
C LEU A 278 -12.73 -13.15 17.01
N ASN A 279 -12.75 -13.07 15.68
CA ASN A 279 -11.89 -12.15 14.93
C ASN A 279 -12.38 -10.70 15.01
N ASN A 280 -13.69 -10.50 15.15
CA ASN A 280 -14.33 -9.18 15.08
C ASN A 280 -14.77 -8.62 16.44
N GLY A 281 -14.24 -9.16 17.55
CA GLY A 281 -14.52 -8.64 18.89
C GLY A 281 -16.00 -8.65 19.29
N GLY A 282 -16.77 -9.65 18.86
CA GLY A 282 -18.19 -9.78 19.16
C GLY A 282 -19.14 -9.10 18.17
N ARG A 283 -18.63 -8.29 17.22
CA ARG A 283 -19.43 -7.69 16.14
C ARG A 283 -19.90 -8.76 15.16
N ILE A 284 -21.20 -8.81 14.91
CA ILE A 284 -21.82 -9.75 13.97
C ILE A 284 -22.83 -9.02 13.08
N ASN A 285 -23.22 -9.67 11.98
CA ASN A 285 -24.37 -9.28 11.19
C ASN A 285 -25.51 -10.27 11.40
N VAL A 286 -26.74 -9.76 11.47
CA VAL A 286 -27.98 -10.53 11.45
C VAL A 286 -28.85 -10.06 10.31
N VAL A 287 -29.78 -10.90 9.88
CA VAL A 287 -30.68 -10.60 8.77
C VAL A 287 -32.12 -10.82 9.20
N ASN A 288 -33.02 -9.89 8.84
CA ASN A 288 -34.44 -10.07 9.02
C ASN A 288 -35.00 -10.95 7.90
N ILE A 289 -35.47 -12.15 8.24
CA ILE A 289 -36.12 -13.09 7.33
C ILE A 289 -37.53 -13.32 7.84
N ASP A 290 -38.53 -12.93 7.05
CA ASP A 290 -39.96 -13.07 7.37
C ASP A 290 -40.39 -12.45 8.72
N GLY A 291 -39.72 -11.37 9.14
CA GLY A 291 -40.01 -10.68 10.40
C GLY A 291 -39.21 -11.20 11.60
N GLU A 292 -38.34 -12.19 11.41
CA GLU A 292 -37.47 -12.75 12.45
C GLU A 292 -35.99 -12.41 12.17
N LEU A 293 -35.29 -11.88 13.18
CA LEU A 293 -33.85 -11.68 13.11
C LEU A 293 -33.11 -13.01 13.25
N LYS A 294 -32.36 -13.38 12.21
CA LYS A 294 -31.60 -14.62 12.15
C LYS A 294 -30.11 -14.34 12.00
N ARG A 295 -29.30 -15.15 12.67
CA ARG A 295 -27.85 -15.16 12.49
C ARG A 295 -27.52 -15.88 11.19
N TYR A 296 -26.51 -15.38 10.49
CA TYR A 296 -25.92 -16.04 9.33
C TYR A 296 -24.41 -15.98 9.45
N SER A 297 -23.73 -16.87 8.75
CA SER A 297 -22.27 -16.93 8.64
C SER A 297 -21.79 -16.81 7.20
N GLU A 298 -22.68 -16.97 6.22
CA GLU A 298 -22.40 -16.80 4.80
C GLU A 298 -23.63 -16.24 4.08
N MET A 299 -23.37 -15.35 3.13
CA MET A 299 -24.37 -14.74 2.24
C MET A 299 -23.90 -14.96 0.80
N VAL A 300 -24.80 -15.43 -0.06
CA VAL A 300 -24.57 -15.55 -1.50
C VAL A 300 -25.74 -14.94 -2.27
N PHE A 301 -25.56 -14.54 -3.52
CA PHE A 301 -26.69 -14.07 -4.31
C PHE A 301 -27.69 -15.20 -4.53
N LYS A 302 -28.99 -14.85 -4.55
CA LYS A 302 -30.06 -15.84 -4.68
C LYS A 302 -29.84 -16.76 -5.87
N GLY A 303 -29.84 -18.07 -5.61
CA GLY A 303 -29.61 -19.11 -6.63
C GLY A 303 -28.15 -19.48 -6.89
N GLU A 304 -27.19 -18.80 -6.25
CA GLU A 304 -25.79 -19.23 -6.21
C GLU A 304 -25.56 -20.29 -5.13
N GLN A 305 -24.48 -21.06 -5.27
CA GLN A 305 -24.08 -22.03 -4.27
C GLN A 305 -23.19 -21.38 -3.21
N PRO A 306 -23.28 -21.80 -1.94
CA PRO A 306 -22.33 -21.36 -0.93
C PRO A 306 -20.90 -21.73 -1.35
N PHE A 307 -19.97 -20.82 -1.12
CA PHE A 307 -18.54 -21.00 -1.32
C PHE A 307 -17.96 -21.96 -0.27
N SER A 308 -18.46 -21.89 0.97
CA SER A 308 -17.94 -22.71 2.05
C SER A 308 -18.49 -24.12 2.00
N LYS A 309 -17.65 -25.10 2.34
CA LYS A 309 -17.99 -26.53 2.35
C LYS A 309 -18.01 -27.11 3.77
N TRP A 310 -18.53 -26.35 4.73
CA TRP A 310 -18.68 -26.83 6.10
C TRP A 310 -19.83 -27.84 6.19
N ASP A 311 -19.58 -28.92 6.91
CA ASP A 311 -20.52 -30.00 7.19
C ASP A 311 -21.76 -29.55 7.98
N ASP A 312 -21.64 -28.46 8.75
CA ASP A 312 -22.71 -27.87 9.55
C ASP A 312 -23.37 -26.63 8.92
N LEU A 313 -23.05 -26.32 7.65
CA LEU A 313 -23.64 -25.20 6.94
C LEU A 313 -25.10 -25.51 6.58
N VAL A 314 -26.03 -24.71 7.10
CA VAL A 314 -27.47 -24.85 6.86
C VAL A 314 -28.05 -23.60 6.23
N TYR A 315 -28.98 -23.76 5.30
CA TYR A 315 -29.73 -22.65 4.71
C TYR A 315 -30.70 -22.07 5.75
N VAL A 316 -30.68 -20.74 5.89
CA VAL A 316 -31.44 -19.97 6.89
C VAL A 316 -32.69 -19.32 6.28
N GLY A 317 -32.57 -18.84 5.04
CA GLY A 317 -33.64 -18.19 4.29
C GLY A 317 -33.10 -17.22 3.25
N THR A 318 -34.02 -16.57 2.52
CA THR A 318 -33.72 -15.54 1.53
C THR A 318 -34.26 -14.21 1.99
N ALA A 319 -33.48 -13.14 1.86
CA ALA A 319 -33.92 -11.77 2.12
C ALA A 319 -33.16 -10.77 1.24
N ALA A 320 -33.64 -9.53 1.17
CA ALA A 320 -32.91 -8.45 0.50
C ALA A 320 -31.74 -7.98 1.38
N GLN A 321 -30.65 -7.50 0.77
CA GLN A 321 -29.48 -7.03 1.52
C GLN A 321 -29.79 -5.93 2.53
N LYS A 322 -30.76 -5.05 2.26
CA LYS A 322 -31.21 -3.99 3.20
C LYS A 322 -31.78 -4.51 4.52
N GLU A 323 -32.15 -5.80 4.57
CA GLU A 323 -32.66 -6.44 5.79
C GLU A 323 -31.51 -6.90 6.71
N ILE A 324 -30.26 -6.75 6.27
CA ILE A 324 -29.07 -6.99 7.09
C ILE A 324 -28.86 -5.81 8.02
N GLN A 325 -28.64 -6.11 9.29
CA GLN A 325 -28.27 -5.13 10.29
C GLN A 325 -27.14 -5.67 11.17
N GLU A 326 -26.37 -4.76 11.72
CA GLU A 326 -25.31 -5.07 12.66
C GLU A 326 -25.88 -5.38 14.04
N ASP A 327 -25.26 -6.34 14.73
CA ASP A 327 -25.57 -6.71 16.10
C ASP A 327 -24.26 -7.01 16.86
N PHE A 328 -24.32 -7.00 18.19
CA PHE A 328 -23.15 -7.21 19.05
C PHE A 328 -23.42 -8.27 20.10
N LEU A 329 -22.57 -9.30 20.11
CA LEU A 329 -22.57 -10.29 21.18
C LEU A 329 -21.88 -9.73 22.42
N THR A 330 -22.54 -9.87 23.56
CA THR A 330 -21.92 -9.65 24.86
C THR A 330 -20.89 -10.75 25.17
N GLU A 331 -19.93 -10.46 26.06
CA GLU A 331 -18.99 -11.48 26.56
C GLU A 331 -19.71 -12.72 27.10
N GLN A 332 -20.83 -12.53 27.79
CA GLN A 332 -21.63 -13.62 28.32
C GLN A 332 -22.21 -14.51 27.21
N GLU A 333 -22.72 -13.92 26.12
CA GLU A 333 -23.25 -14.67 24.98
C GLU A 333 -22.15 -15.41 24.22
N MET A 334 -20.98 -14.79 24.06
CA MET A 334 -19.81 -15.46 23.47
C MET A 334 -19.34 -16.64 24.32
N MET A 335 -19.30 -16.49 25.65
CA MET A 335 -18.97 -17.57 26.58
C MET A 335 -20.01 -18.70 26.54
N GLN A 336 -21.30 -18.36 26.51
CA GLN A 336 -22.38 -19.35 26.39
C GLN A 336 -22.28 -20.12 25.07
N PHE A 337 -21.96 -19.43 23.97
CA PHE A 337 -21.74 -20.07 22.68
C PHE A 337 -20.52 -21.01 22.70
N ALA A 338 -19.42 -20.62 23.35
CA ALA A 338 -18.25 -21.49 23.52
C ALA A 338 -18.57 -22.77 24.32
N VAL A 339 -19.38 -22.65 25.39
CA VAL A 339 -19.86 -23.81 26.16
C VAL A 339 -20.75 -24.71 25.31
N TYR A 340 -21.67 -24.13 24.52
CA TYR A 340 -22.50 -24.87 23.58
C TYR A 340 -21.66 -25.67 22.58
N MET A 341 -20.65 -25.04 21.97
CA MET A 341 -19.75 -25.69 21.00
C MET A 341 -18.96 -26.83 21.61
N ARG A 342 -18.45 -26.66 22.85
CA ARG A 342 -17.78 -27.72 23.59
C ARG A 342 -18.71 -28.92 23.81
N ASN A 343 -19.92 -28.68 24.29
CA ASN A 343 -20.89 -29.74 24.58
C ASN A 343 -21.37 -30.47 23.31
N LYS A 344 -21.49 -29.76 22.19
CA LYS A 344 -21.84 -30.33 20.89
C LYS A 344 -20.76 -31.29 20.39
N ARG A 345 -19.47 -30.93 20.56
CA ARG A 345 -18.32 -31.78 20.23
C ARG A 345 -18.24 -33.05 21.08
N GLU A 346 -18.50 -32.95 22.38
CA GLU A 346 -18.50 -34.11 23.28
C GLU A 346 -19.58 -35.13 22.87
N LYS A 347 -20.75 -34.67 22.41
CA LYS A 347 -21.82 -35.56 21.90
C LYS A 347 -21.53 -36.17 20.54
N SER A 348 -20.85 -35.46 19.63
CA SER A 348 -20.48 -35.99 18.31
C SER A 348 -19.35 -37.03 18.36
N SER A 349 -18.56 -37.06 19.44
CA SER A 349 -17.44 -37.99 19.63
C SER A 349 -17.86 -39.32 20.29
N LEU A 350 -19.14 -39.46 20.62
CA LEU A 350 -19.75 -40.63 21.29
C LEU A 350 -20.46 -41.59 20.32
N HIS A 351 -20.26 -41.41 19.00
CA HIS A 351 -20.79 -42.29 17.96
C HIS A 351 -19.69 -42.88 17.09
#